data_AF-A0A7S4Q162-F1
#
_entry.id   AF-A0A7S4Q162-F1
#
_cell.length_a   1.000
_cell.length_b   1.000
_cell.length_c   1.000
_cell.angle_alpha   90.00
_cell.angle_beta   90.00
_cell.angle_gamma   90.00
#
_symmetry.space_group_name_H-M   'P 1'
#
loop_
_entity.id
_entity.type
_entity.pdbx_description
1 polymer ?
#
loop_
_entity_poly.entity_id
_entity_poly.type
_entity_poly.pdbx_seq_one_letter_code
_entity_poly.pdbx_strand_id
1 'polypeptide(L)'
;HCSRLPLVPNSASIEACLGAPSGSFCDLHCLPGHRADGDLYCDRGVWTNVTCSPRITCEAVPAIPHAATGLYDCIDVPSGQACKNFTCDAGLEPTGDLECRSGHFSRPACAEKRCTETPYIENTAPGWSCQAKDSGGVCPVVCKEGHDKTNDIVCRNGLFCCAACLDLRDPVVQKTSEVLSVELRVPTAHTGWARRERGTALPARLTLALAEAGGVSPSRVIQRRSRPLTVDTTAIDFDILPAASIAEPSAREVVQALSKVLGGAGRGAAAGRAAPSGAALRRTQERAQASLPALAGAGAVLQVAWRGTGRLCRDVPIIENAGDLTICANTLSGGRCLLLCKEGYVRTADLFCMMGKWSEAACVGAPCSKAPEVNHSEDLSHCVGAAS
;
A
#
# COMPACT_ATOMS: atom_id res chain seq x y z
N HIS A 1 -45.87 22.58 -39.97
CA HIS A 1 -44.75 21.61 -40.06
C HIS A 1 -43.56 22.27 -40.73
N CYS A 2 -42.36 21.99 -40.25
CA CYS A 2 -41.11 22.39 -40.91
C CYS A 2 -40.74 21.33 -41.96
N SER A 3 -41.00 21.63 -43.23
CA SER A 3 -40.87 20.68 -44.36
C SER A 3 -39.47 20.58 -44.94
N ARG A 4 -38.52 21.39 -44.45
CA ARG A 4 -37.12 21.37 -44.85
C ARG A 4 -36.25 21.17 -43.62
N LEU A 5 -35.12 20.52 -43.81
CA LEU A 5 -34.10 20.43 -42.77
C LEU A 5 -33.51 21.82 -42.51
N PRO A 6 -33.23 22.18 -41.25
CA PRO A 6 -32.45 23.37 -40.96
C PRO A 6 -31.01 23.19 -41.46
N LEU A 7 -30.31 24.30 -41.69
CA LEU A 7 -28.88 24.26 -42.01
C LEU A 7 -28.13 24.72 -40.76
N VAL A 8 -27.59 23.77 -39.99
CA VAL A 8 -26.79 24.05 -38.80
C VAL A 8 -25.36 23.59 -39.07
N PRO A 9 -24.41 24.51 -39.39
CA PRO A 9 -23.01 24.15 -39.55
C PRO A 9 -22.46 23.50 -38.27
N ASN A 10 -21.54 22.55 -38.41
CA ASN A 10 -20.93 21.81 -37.29
C ASN A 10 -21.91 21.01 -36.43
N SER A 11 -23.07 20.62 -36.96
CA SER A 11 -23.95 19.62 -36.33
C SER A 11 -23.70 18.21 -36.86
N ALA A 12 -24.08 17.21 -36.06
CA ALA A 12 -24.32 15.86 -36.55
C ALA A 12 -25.55 15.82 -37.48
N SER A 13 -25.89 14.64 -38.01
CA SER A 13 -27.08 14.48 -38.84
C SER A 13 -28.34 14.86 -38.05
N ILE A 14 -29.15 15.74 -38.66
CA ILE A 14 -30.42 16.24 -38.11
C ILE A 14 -31.61 15.79 -38.95
N GLU A 15 -31.46 14.71 -39.74
CA GLU A 15 -32.51 14.17 -40.59
C GLU A 15 -33.80 13.82 -39.83
N ALA A 16 -33.68 13.45 -38.55
CA ALA A 16 -34.79 13.20 -37.65
C ALA A 16 -35.73 14.41 -37.46
N CYS A 17 -35.26 15.63 -37.76
CA CYS A 17 -36.07 16.85 -37.65
C CYS A 17 -37.04 17.03 -38.84
N LEU A 18 -36.91 16.27 -39.93
CA LEU A 18 -37.72 16.50 -41.13
C LEU A 18 -39.21 16.27 -40.85
N GLY A 19 -40.05 17.27 -41.16
CA GLY A 19 -41.51 17.16 -40.99
C GLY A 19 -42.02 17.47 -39.58
N ALA A 20 -41.15 17.94 -38.68
CA ALA A 20 -41.50 18.33 -37.32
C ALA A 20 -42.71 19.30 -37.28
N PRO A 21 -43.73 19.07 -36.41
CA PRO A 21 -44.87 19.97 -36.28
C PRO A 21 -44.46 21.33 -35.74
N SER A 22 -45.27 22.36 -36.01
CA SER A 22 -45.00 23.68 -35.43
C SER A 22 -45.16 23.63 -33.92
N GLY A 23 -44.20 24.20 -33.19
CA GLY A 23 -44.09 24.15 -31.73
C GLY A 23 -43.23 23.01 -31.19
N SER A 24 -42.72 22.08 -32.02
CA SER A 24 -41.84 21.02 -31.54
C SER A 24 -40.36 21.42 -31.55
N PHE A 25 -39.64 20.90 -30.56
CA PHE A 25 -38.17 20.91 -30.48
C PHE A 25 -37.59 19.76 -31.30
N CYS A 26 -36.36 19.93 -31.79
CA CYS A 26 -35.57 18.85 -32.36
C CYS A 26 -34.25 18.71 -31.61
N ASP A 27 -33.84 17.46 -31.38
CA ASP A 27 -32.57 17.14 -30.73
C ASP A 27 -31.40 17.52 -31.65
N LEU A 28 -30.73 18.63 -31.32
CA LEU A 28 -29.54 19.10 -32.02
C LEU A 28 -28.28 18.59 -31.31
N HIS A 29 -27.55 17.71 -31.98
CA HIS A 29 -26.22 17.31 -31.54
C HIS A 29 -25.15 18.04 -32.34
N CYS A 30 -24.36 18.88 -31.67
CA CYS A 30 -23.17 19.49 -32.29
C CYS A 30 -22.02 18.49 -32.42
N LEU A 31 -21.18 18.65 -33.44
CA LEU A 31 -19.93 17.89 -33.57
C LEU A 31 -19.00 18.17 -32.38
N PRO A 32 -18.05 17.27 -32.06
CA PRO A 32 -17.09 17.47 -30.98
C PRO A 32 -16.40 18.85 -31.04
N GLY A 33 -16.24 19.47 -29.87
CA GLY A 33 -15.66 20.82 -29.75
C GLY A 33 -16.62 21.98 -30.06
N HIS A 34 -17.91 21.72 -30.34
CA HIS A 34 -18.93 22.76 -30.54
C HIS A 34 -20.10 22.59 -29.56
N ARG A 35 -20.83 23.67 -29.30
CA ARG A 35 -22.06 23.70 -28.50
C ARG A 35 -23.14 24.51 -29.22
N ALA A 36 -24.39 24.11 -29.07
CA ALA A 36 -25.52 24.88 -29.56
C ALA A 36 -25.63 26.18 -28.75
N ASP A 37 -25.91 27.29 -29.41
CA ASP A 37 -26.18 28.60 -28.79
C ASP A 37 -27.64 28.76 -28.31
N GLY A 38 -28.50 27.78 -28.62
CA GLY A 38 -29.89 27.72 -28.18
C GLY A 38 -30.61 26.44 -28.65
N ASP A 39 -31.91 26.39 -28.38
CA ASP A 39 -32.75 25.24 -28.76
C ASP A 39 -33.27 25.35 -30.20
N LEU A 40 -33.16 24.25 -30.93
CA LEU A 40 -33.68 24.14 -32.29
C LEU A 40 -35.16 23.76 -32.25
N TYR A 41 -36.06 24.70 -32.54
CA TYR A 41 -37.51 24.44 -32.57
C TYR A 41 -38.18 25.02 -33.81
N CYS A 42 -39.31 24.43 -34.19
CA CYS A 42 -40.06 24.81 -35.39
C CYS A 42 -41.14 25.86 -35.07
N ASP A 43 -40.95 27.14 -35.42
CA ASP A 43 -42.00 28.16 -35.35
C ASP A 43 -42.73 28.28 -36.70
N ARG A 44 -44.00 27.88 -36.74
CA ARG A 44 -44.91 28.08 -37.89
C ARG A 44 -44.31 27.71 -39.27
N GLY A 45 -43.49 26.67 -39.31
CA GLY A 45 -42.89 26.14 -40.55
C GLY A 45 -41.48 26.64 -40.84
N VAL A 46 -40.90 27.44 -39.94
CA VAL A 46 -39.52 27.94 -39.99
C VAL A 46 -38.77 27.46 -38.75
N TRP A 47 -37.54 26.98 -38.93
CA TRP A 47 -36.67 26.64 -37.81
C TRP A 47 -36.07 27.90 -37.17
N THR A 48 -35.88 27.88 -35.85
CA THR A 48 -35.07 28.90 -35.18
C THR A 48 -33.64 28.91 -35.69
N ASN A 49 -33.02 30.10 -35.65
CA ASN A 49 -31.63 30.26 -36.03
C ASN A 49 -30.74 29.85 -34.85
N VAL A 50 -30.19 28.65 -34.93
CA VAL A 50 -29.28 28.07 -33.94
C VAL A 50 -27.96 27.74 -34.62
N THR A 51 -26.85 28.03 -33.97
CA THR A 51 -25.50 27.71 -34.45
C THR A 51 -24.77 26.80 -33.47
N CYS A 52 -24.03 25.82 -34.01
CA CYS A 52 -23.04 25.10 -33.23
C CYS A 52 -21.74 25.91 -33.22
N SER A 53 -21.56 26.73 -32.18
CA SER A 53 -20.38 27.56 -31.98
C SER A 53 -19.26 26.78 -31.28
N PRO A 54 -17.96 27.07 -31.57
CA PRO A 54 -16.85 26.42 -30.87
C PRO A 54 -16.96 26.57 -29.35
N ARG A 55 -16.66 25.50 -28.62
CA ARG A 55 -16.55 25.54 -27.16
C ARG A 55 -15.31 26.33 -26.78
N ILE A 56 -15.55 27.58 -26.40
CA ILE A 56 -14.51 28.50 -25.93
C ILE A 56 -14.19 28.30 -24.44
N THR A 57 -15.01 27.56 -23.69
CA THR A 57 -14.85 27.30 -22.26
C THR A 57 -15.08 25.83 -21.93
N CYS A 58 -14.46 25.35 -20.85
CA CYS A 58 -14.73 24.05 -20.27
C CYS A 58 -15.77 24.17 -19.15
N GLU A 59 -17.03 23.85 -19.45
CA GLU A 59 -18.19 24.06 -18.56
C GLU A 59 -18.33 22.98 -17.47
N ALA A 60 -17.75 21.80 -17.69
CA ALA A 60 -17.88 20.67 -16.77
C ALA A 60 -16.73 20.62 -15.77
N VAL A 61 -17.07 20.36 -14.49
CA VAL A 61 -16.08 20.08 -13.45
C VAL A 61 -15.26 18.85 -13.85
N PRO A 62 -13.92 18.96 -13.94
CA PRO A 62 -13.08 17.82 -14.28
C PRO A 62 -13.09 16.80 -13.14
N ALA A 63 -13.23 15.52 -13.49
CA ALA A 63 -13.12 14.43 -12.52
C ALA A 63 -11.66 13.92 -12.46
N ILE A 64 -10.94 14.24 -11.38
CA ILE A 64 -9.57 13.76 -11.14
C ILE A 64 -9.60 12.86 -9.90
N PRO A 65 -9.23 11.57 -10.02
CA PRO A 65 -9.12 10.68 -8.86
C PRO A 65 -8.14 11.24 -7.82
N HIS A 66 -8.55 11.19 -6.55
CA HIS A 66 -7.77 11.67 -5.40
C HIS A 66 -7.49 13.17 -5.39
N ALA A 67 -8.30 13.97 -6.08
CA ALA A 67 -8.36 15.41 -5.86
C ALA A 67 -9.23 15.71 -4.63
N ALA A 68 -8.68 16.45 -3.67
CA ALA A 68 -9.33 16.77 -2.41
C ALA A 68 -10.29 17.96 -2.55
N THR A 69 -9.85 19.06 -3.16
CA THR A 69 -10.62 20.31 -3.28
C THR A 69 -10.24 21.11 -4.54
N GLY A 70 -11.04 22.13 -4.88
CA GLY A 70 -10.69 23.17 -5.85
C GLY A 70 -11.04 22.90 -7.32
N LEU A 71 -11.69 21.78 -7.62
CA LEU A 71 -12.10 21.44 -9.00
C LEU A 71 -13.31 22.24 -9.49
N TYR A 72 -14.17 22.70 -8.57
CA TYR A 72 -15.32 23.55 -8.92
C TYR A 72 -14.88 24.92 -9.44
N ASP A 73 -13.71 25.41 -9.02
CA ASP A 73 -13.12 26.65 -9.54
C ASP A 73 -12.64 26.51 -10.99
N CYS A 74 -12.67 25.29 -11.55
CA CYS A 74 -12.35 25.02 -12.93
C CYS A 74 -13.58 25.09 -13.86
N ILE A 75 -14.76 25.46 -13.37
CA ILE A 75 -15.92 25.68 -14.26
C ILE A 75 -15.66 26.92 -15.12
N ASP A 76 -16.05 26.85 -16.39
CA ASP A 76 -15.97 27.93 -17.38
C ASP A 76 -14.57 28.44 -17.69
N VAL A 77 -13.52 27.64 -17.42
CA VAL A 77 -12.14 27.99 -17.78
C VAL A 77 -12.04 28.16 -19.31
N PRO A 78 -11.51 29.28 -19.81
CA PRO A 78 -11.35 29.50 -21.25
C PRO A 78 -10.39 28.50 -21.89
N SER A 79 -10.66 28.12 -23.14
CA SER A 79 -9.79 27.29 -23.94
C SER A 79 -8.41 27.95 -24.08
N GLY A 80 -7.36 27.19 -23.81
CA GLY A 80 -5.97 27.63 -23.72
C GLY A 80 -5.51 28.04 -22.32
N GLN A 81 -6.41 28.05 -21.31
CA GLN A 81 -6.05 28.34 -19.93
C GLN A 81 -5.96 27.10 -19.04
N ALA A 82 -5.09 27.19 -18.04
CA ALA A 82 -4.89 26.16 -17.03
C ALA A 82 -5.64 26.48 -15.74
N CYS A 83 -6.35 25.49 -15.21
CA CYS A 83 -6.92 25.54 -13.86
C CYS A 83 -5.88 25.09 -12.84
N LYS A 84 -5.43 26.02 -11.99
CA LYS A 84 -4.35 25.76 -11.02
C LYS A 84 -4.85 25.53 -9.59
N ASN A 85 -6.15 25.68 -9.34
CA ASN A 85 -6.65 25.80 -7.97
C ASN A 85 -7.03 24.47 -7.31
N PHE A 86 -6.68 23.32 -7.88
CA PHE A 86 -7.01 22.03 -7.29
C PHE A 86 -5.86 21.49 -6.43
N THR A 87 -6.22 20.76 -5.37
CA THR A 87 -5.27 20.07 -4.51
C THR A 87 -5.56 18.58 -4.49
N CYS A 88 -4.51 17.77 -4.32
CA CYS A 88 -4.64 16.32 -4.17
C CYS A 88 -4.80 15.92 -2.70
N ASP A 89 -5.29 14.70 -2.47
CA ASP A 89 -5.34 14.08 -1.15
C ASP A 89 -3.97 14.11 -0.45
N ALA A 90 -3.99 14.05 0.88
CA ALA A 90 -2.77 14.06 1.69
C ALA A 90 -1.76 12.99 1.22
N GLY A 91 -0.52 13.43 0.98
CA GLY A 91 0.55 12.55 0.50
C GLY A 91 0.66 12.40 -1.02
N LEU A 92 -0.26 13.01 -1.78
CA LEU A 92 -0.22 13.04 -3.23
C LEU A 92 0.10 14.45 -3.76
N GLU A 93 0.63 14.54 -4.97
CA GLU A 93 0.89 15.78 -5.70
C GLU A 93 0.32 15.73 -7.12
N PRO A 94 -0.13 16.88 -7.67
CA PRO A 94 -0.62 16.94 -9.03
C PRO A 94 0.51 16.68 -10.01
N THR A 95 0.26 15.77 -10.94
CA THR A 95 1.13 15.45 -12.07
C THR A 95 0.47 15.89 -13.37
N GLY A 96 1.19 16.73 -14.12
CA GLY A 96 0.68 17.36 -15.35
C GLY A 96 -0.21 18.57 -15.08
N ASP A 97 -0.44 19.34 -16.13
CA ASP A 97 -1.28 20.54 -16.06
C ASP A 97 -2.74 20.21 -16.39
N LEU A 98 -3.67 20.85 -15.68
CA LEU A 98 -5.11 20.83 -15.96
C LEU A 98 -5.46 22.00 -16.88
N GLU A 99 -5.47 21.79 -18.18
CA GLU A 99 -5.64 22.81 -19.21
C GLU A 99 -6.90 22.55 -20.02
N CYS A 100 -7.70 23.59 -20.23
CA CYS A 100 -8.87 23.52 -21.10
C CYS A 100 -8.43 23.63 -22.56
N ARG A 101 -8.81 22.67 -23.41
CA ARG A 101 -8.61 22.70 -24.86
C ARG A 101 -9.91 22.37 -25.58
N SER A 102 -10.47 23.36 -26.26
CA SER A 102 -11.69 23.23 -27.08
C SER A 102 -12.87 22.61 -26.32
N GLY A 103 -13.07 23.05 -25.08
CA GLY A 103 -14.14 22.54 -24.20
C GLY A 103 -13.84 21.23 -23.48
N HIS A 104 -12.61 20.71 -23.56
CA HIS A 104 -12.17 19.51 -22.83
C HIS A 104 -10.94 19.79 -21.97
N PHE A 105 -10.98 19.36 -20.71
CA PHE A 105 -9.79 19.40 -19.86
C PHE A 105 -8.78 18.32 -20.24
N SER A 106 -7.49 18.64 -20.15
CA SER A 106 -6.43 17.64 -20.08
C SER A 106 -6.64 16.73 -18.85
N ARG A 107 -5.95 15.59 -18.83
CA ARG A 107 -6.08 14.57 -17.79
C ARG A 107 -4.84 14.54 -16.89
N PRO A 108 -4.70 15.48 -15.94
CA PRO A 108 -3.70 15.35 -14.88
C PRO A 108 -4.07 14.18 -13.94
N ALA A 109 -3.12 13.80 -13.09
CA ALA A 109 -3.35 12.79 -12.07
C ALA A 109 -2.74 13.22 -10.73
N CYS A 110 -3.32 12.78 -9.62
CA CYS A 110 -2.71 12.89 -8.31
C CYS A 110 -1.82 11.66 -8.08
N ALA A 111 -0.50 11.86 -8.03
CA ALA A 111 0.47 10.79 -7.83
C ALA A 111 1.13 10.91 -6.45
N GLU A 112 1.66 9.80 -5.93
CA GLU A 112 2.35 9.80 -4.63
C GLU A 112 3.55 10.75 -4.65
N LYS A 113 3.65 11.62 -3.63
CA LYS A 113 4.75 12.59 -3.51
C LYS A 113 6.09 11.89 -3.47
N ARG A 114 7.09 12.51 -4.11
CA ARG A 114 8.49 12.13 -3.98
C ARG A 114 9.07 12.64 -2.66
N CYS A 115 10.03 11.90 -2.10
CA CYS A 115 10.75 12.33 -0.92
C CYS A 115 11.98 13.14 -1.34
N THR A 116 11.92 14.45 -1.10
CA THR A 116 12.97 15.40 -1.49
C THR A 116 14.01 15.61 -0.38
N GLU A 117 13.58 15.55 0.88
CA GLU A 117 14.42 15.81 2.05
C GLU A 117 15.04 14.52 2.61
N THR A 118 16.32 14.59 3.00
CA THR A 118 16.97 13.49 3.73
C THR A 118 16.33 13.34 5.11
N PRO A 119 15.84 12.14 5.49
CA PRO A 119 15.29 11.96 6.82
C PRO A 119 16.41 11.94 7.84
N TYR A 120 16.13 12.51 9.01
CA TYR A 120 17.03 12.40 10.15
C TYR A 120 16.79 11.05 10.84
N ILE A 121 17.82 10.22 10.88
CA ILE A 121 17.83 8.97 11.66
C ILE A 121 19.02 9.07 12.62
N GLU A 122 18.72 9.01 13.91
CA GLU A 122 19.77 9.07 14.93
C GLU A 122 20.75 7.89 14.76
N ASN A 123 22.03 8.11 15.04
CA ASN A 123 23.10 7.11 14.96
C ASN A 123 23.35 6.52 13.56
N THR A 124 23.01 7.22 12.48
CA THR A 124 23.50 6.89 11.13
C THR A 124 24.98 7.21 10.96
N ALA A 125 25.64 6.43 10.10
CA ALA A 125 27.03 6.63 9.74
C ALA A 125 27.26 8.05 9.17
N PRO A 126 28.44 8.65 9.42
CA PRO A 126 28.79 9.94 8.85
C PRO A 126 28.70 9.92 7.31
N GLY A 127 28.09 10.94 6.72
CA GLY A 127 27.94 11.05 5.27
C GLY A 127 26.81 10.21 4.66
N TRP A 128 26.02 9.50 5.48
CA TRP A 128 24.80 8.86 5.00
C TRP A 128 23.77 9.92 4.57
N SER A 129 23.19 9.74 3.39
CA SER A 129 22.16 10.63 2.84
C SER A 129 21.18 9.84 1.97
N CYS A 130 19.93 10.29 1.95
CA CYS A 130 18.89 9.73 1.12
C CYS A 130 17.99 10.84 0.56
N GLN A 131 18.25 11.27 -0.67
CA GLN A 131 17.51 12.37 -1.31
C GLN A 131 16.86 11.90 -2.61
N ALA A 132 15.83 12.64 -3.02
CA ALA A 132 15.17 12.51 -4.32
C ALA A 132 14.75 11.07 -4.65
N LYS A 133 14.01 10.45 -3.72
CA LYS A 133 13.42 9.13 -3.97
C LYS A 133 11.98 9.27 -4.41
N ASP A 134 11.65 8.56 -5.48
CA ASP A 134 10.27 8.33 -5.88
C ASP A 134 9.56 7.51 -4.79
N SER A 135 8.25 7.68 -4.68
CA SER A 135 7.47 6.83 -3.77
C SER A 135 7.66 5.35 -4.12
N GLY A 136 7.83 4.52 -3.11
CA GLY A 136 8.30 3.13 -3.20
C GLY A 136 9.82 2.96 -3.24
N GLY A 137 10.59 4.03 -3.44
CA GLY A 137 12.05 4.00 -3.47
C GLY A 137 12.66 3.62 -2.12
N VAL A 138 13.58 2.64 -2.14
CA VAL A 138 14.26 2.14 -0.94
C VAL A 138 15.62 2.83 -0.78
N CYS A 139 15.97 3.17 0.46
CA CYS A 139 17.27 3.70 0.83
C CYS A 139 17.95 2.82 1.89
N PRO A 140 19.09 2.20 1.55
CA PRO A 140 19.84 1.41 2.50
C PRO A 140 20.32 2.28 3.67
N VAL A 141 19.93 1.92 4.89
CA VAL A 141 20.40 2.60 6.10
C VAL A 141 21.75 2.03 6.50
N VAL A 142 22.66 2.91 6.89
CA VAL A 142 24.00 2.56 7.41
C VAL A 142 24.14 3.21 8.78
N CYS A 143 24.36 2.39 9.81
CA CYS A 143 24.48 2.85 11.19
C CYS A 143 25.95 3.06 11.59
N LYS A 144 26.17 3.88 12.62
CA LYS A 144 27.47 3.99 13.30
C LYS A 144 27.86 2.66 13.93
N GLU A 145 29.14 2.48 14.22
CA GLU A 145 29.65 1.32 14.94
C GLU A 145 28.93 1.12 16.29
N GLY A 146 28.64 -0.13 16.65
CA GLY A 146 27.89 -0.49 17.85
C GLY A 146 26.37 -0.37 17.74
N HIS A 147 25.86 0.09 16.59
CA HIS A 147 24.43 0.17 16.33
C HIS A 147 24.02 -0.71 15.15
N ASP A 148 22.89 -1.40 15.28
CA ASP A 148 22.28 -2.17 14.19
C ASP A 148 21.03 -1.47 13.66
N LYS A 149 20.87 -1.52 12.33
CA LYS A 149 19.67 -1.00 11.68
C LYS A 149 18.50 -1.95 11.92
N THR A 150 17.34 -1.36 12.20
CA THR A 150 16.08 -2.12 12.23
C THR A 150 15.63 -2.52 10.83
N ASN A 151 15.63 -1.58 9.87
CA ASN A 151 15.27 -1.80 8.48
C ASN A 151 15.93 -0.74 7.58
N ASP A 152 15.75 -0.88 6.27
CA ASP A 152 16.01 0.19 5.30
C ASP A 152 14.79 1.10 5.20
N ILE A 153 14.99 2.39 4.93
CA ILE A 153 13.87 3.33 4.77
C ILE A 153 13.27 3.22 3.37
N VAL A 154 11.96 3.46 3.29
CA VAL A 154 11.23 3.52 2.02
C VAL A 154 10.54 4.87 1.93
N CYS A 155 10.65 5.53 0.78
CA CYS A 155 9.86 6.72 0.49
C CYS A 155 8.41 6.33 0.27
N ARG A 156 7.47 6.96 0.96
CA ARG A 156 6.04 6.81 0.72
C ARG A 156 5.36 8.14 0.91
N ASN A 157 4.63 8.61 -0.09
CA ASN A 157 3.82 9.83 0.03
C ASN A 157 4.62 11.06 0.49
N GLY A 158 5.86 11.20 0.01
CA GLY A 158 6.75 12.31 0.36
C GLY A 158 7.46 12.18 1.71
N LEU A 159 7.25 11.10 2.44
CA LEU A 159 7.88 10.84 3.73
C LEU A 159 8.71 9.56 3.68
N PHE A 160 9.91 9.62 4.25
CA PHE A 160 10.71 8.42 4.48
C PHE A 160 10.29 7.76 5.79
N CYS A 161 10.02 6.46 5.74
CA CYS A 161 9.56 5.73 6.91
C CYS A 161 10.47 4.57 7.31
N CYS A 162 10.42 4.32 8.62
CA CYS A 162 10.62 3.03 9.29
C CYS A 162 12.03 2.46 9.40
N ALA A 163 13.02 3.30 9.69
CA ALA A 163 14.31 2.80 10.16
C ALA A 163 14.84 3.59 11.36
N ALA A 164 15.58 2.88 12.18
CA ALA A 164 16.31 3.38 13.33
C ALA A 164 17.60 2.58 13.47
N CYS A 165 18.66 3.25 13.96
CA CYS A 165 19.90 2.62 14.37
C CYS A 165 19.89 2.45 15.89
N LEU A 166 19.78 1.20 16.35
CA LEU A 166 19.66 0.85 17.77
C LEU A 166 21.00 0.43 18.35
N ASP A 167 21.32 0.89 19.56
CA ASP A 167 22.52 0.46 20.29
C ASP A 167 22.38 -1.00 20.73
N LEU A 168 23.31 -1.84 20.28
CA LEU A 168 23.36 -3.26 20.62
C LEU A 168 23.72 -3.53 22.08
N ARG A 169 24.24 -2.52 22.79
CA ARG A 169 24.64 -2.61 24.20
C ARG A 169 23.52 -2.21 25.14
N ASP A 170 22.44 -1.62 24.62
CA ASP A 170 21.30 -1.24 25.46
C ASP A 170 20.61 -2.51 26.00
N PRO A 171 20.61 -2.75 27.32
CA PRO A 171 19.99 -3.92 27.92
C PRO A 171 18.47 -3.98 27.67
N VAL A 172 17.84 -2.86 27.34
CA VAL A 172 16.44 -2.76 26.92
C VAL A 172 16.24 -3.33 25.52
N VAL A 173 17.19 -3.13 24.60
CA VAL A 173 17.18 -3.72 23.25
C VAL A 173 17.53 -5.21 23.32
N GLN A 174 18.50 -5.59 24.16
CA GLN A 174 18.86 -7.00 24.39
C GLN A 174 17.75 -7.82 25.03
N LYS A 175 16.88 -7.21 25.87
CA LYS A 175 15.75 -7.91 26.51
C LYS A 175 14.50 -8.05 25.65
N THR A 176 14.41 -7.34 24.52
CA THR A 176 13.13 -7.23 23.83
C THR A 176 13.10 -7.91 22.47
N SER A 177 12.48 -9.10 22.50
CA SER A 177 12.06 -9.96 21.39
C SER A 177 13.22 -10.48 20.54
N GLU A 178 13.82 -11.58 21.01
CA GLU A 178 14.63 -12.47 20.21
C GLU A 178 13.79 -13.00 19.04
N VAL A 179 14.06 -12.56 17.82
CA VAL A 179 13.48 -13.20 16.64
C VAL A 179 14.52 -14.17 16.12
N LEU A 180 14.09 -15.41 15.91
CA LEU A 180 14.97 -16.44 15.35
C LEU A 180 15.01 -16.23 13.84
N SER A 181 16.09 -15.65 13.33
CA SER A 181 16.30 -15.55 11.89
C SER A 181 16.94 -16.83 11.37
N VAL A 182 16.30 -17.45 10.38
CA VAL A 182 16.80 -18.66 9.73
C VAL A 182 17.18 -18.30 8.30
N GLU A 183 18.44 -18.48 7.93
CA GLU A 183 18.91 -18.33 6.56
C GLU A 183 19.10 -19.72 5.95
N LEU A 184 18.30 -20.05 4.95
CA LEU A 184 18.43 -21.27 4.16
C LEU A 184 19.16 -20.97 2.85
N ARG A 185 20.34 -21.57 2.66
CA ARG A 185 21.12 -21.47 1.41
C ARG A 185 20.86 -22.69 0.56
N VAL A 186 20.35 -22.48 -0.65
CA VAL A 186 20.00 -23.55 -1.59
C VAL A 186 20.78 -23.38 -2.90
N PRO A 187 21.43 -24.45 -3.43
CA PRO A 187 22.07 -24.42 -4.74
C PRO A 187 21.07 -24.12 -5.87
N THR A 188 21.48 -23.30 -6.84
CA THR A 188 20.59 -22.84 -7.92
C THR A 188 20.24 -23.92 -8.92
N ALA A 189 20.99 -25.03 -8.97
CA ALA A 189 20.64 -26.21 -9.76
C ALA A 189 19.26 -26.80 -9.38
N HIS A 190 18.76 -26.50 -8.17
CA HIS A 190 17.42 -26.85 -7.70
C HIS A 190 16.39 -25.70 -7.82
N THR A 191 16.73 -24.59 -8.51
CA THR A 191 15.85 -23.42 -8.69
C THR A 191 14.66 -23.63 -9.63
N GLY A 192 14.48 -24.82 -10.21
CA GLY A 192 13.23 -25.16 -10.90
C GLY A 192 11.99 -25.01 -9.99
N TRP A 193 12.20 -25.05 -8.67
CA TRP A 193 11.23 -24.71 -7.63
C TRP A 193 11.20 -23.18 -7.32
N ALA A 194 12.36 -22.55 -7.11
CA ALA A 194 12.47 -21.12 -6.78
C ALA A 194 12.05 -20.15 -7.92
N ARG A 195 12.17 -20.56 -9.20
CA ARG A 195 11.71 -19.75 -10.36
C ARG A 195 10.20 -19.80 -10.57
N ARG A 196 9.53 -20.90 -10.19
CA ARG A 196 8.06 -21.03 -10.24
C ARG A 196 7.34 -20.23 -9.16
N GLU A 197 8.05 -19.88 -8.10
CA GLU A 197 7.51 -19.25 -6.88
C GLU A 197 7.90 -17.77 -6.74
N ARG A 198 8.34 -17.11 -7.82
CA ARG A 198 8.41 -15.64 -7.84
C ARG A 198 6.99 -15.07 -7.83
N GLY A 199 6.43 -14.92 -6.63
CA GLY A 199 5.12 -14.28 -6.40
C GLY A 199 4.09 -15.12 -5.64
N THR A 200 4.34 -16.40 -5.39
CA THR A 200 3.41 -17.28 -4.65
C THR A 200 4.04 -17.78 -3.35
N ALA A 201 3.19 -18.01 -2.33
CA ALA A 201 3.56 -18.52 -1.00
C ALA A 201 4.54 -19.70 -1.09
N LEU A 202 5.46 -19.88 -0.12
CA LEU A 202 6.21 -21.14 -0.04
C LEU A 202 5.20 -22.29 -0.08
N PRO A 203 5.53 -23.45 -0.67
CA PRO A 203 4.67 -24.61 -0.52
C PRO A 203 4.38 -24.74 0.97
N ALA A 204 3.10 -24.77 1.35
CA ALA A 204 2.69 -24.79 2.75
C ALA A 204 3.48 -25.84 3.55
N ARG A 205 3.90 -26.93 2.88
CA ARG A 205 4.79 -27.98 3.36
C ARG A 205 6.17 -27.52 3.84
N LEU A 206 6.85 -26.61 3.16
CA LEU A 206 8.17 -26.13 3.60
C LEU A 206 8.04 -25.16 4.78
N THR A 207 7.01 -24.30 4.78
CA THR A 207 6.68 -23.46 5.93
C THR A 207 6.28 -24.31 7.13
N LEU A 208 5.45 -25.35 6.94
CA LEU A 208 5.11 -26.32 7.98
C LEU A 208 6.36 -27.05 8.48
N ALA A 209 7.22 -27.52 7.58
CA ALA A 209 8.41 -28.28 7.96
C ALA A 209 9.41 -27.43 8.75
N LEU A 210 9.63 -26.17 8.36
CA LEU A 210 10.50 -25.24 9.10
C LEU A 210 9.88 -24.84 10.44
N ALA A 211 8.57 -24.62 10.46
CA ALA A 211 7.79 -24.31 11.66
C ALA A 211 7.82 -25.50 12.66
N GLU A 212 7.50 -26.71 12.21
CA GLU A 212 7.54 -27.94 13.02
C GLU A 212 8.95 -28.29 13.48
N ALA A 213 9.98 -28.18 12.61
CA ALA A 213 11.36 -28.44 12.99
C ALA A 213 11.90 -27.43 14.01
N GLY A 214 11.40 -26.19 13.97
CA GLY A 214 11.70 -25.15 14.96
C GLY A 214 10.83 -25.21 16.22
N GLY A 215 9.81 -26.08 16.28
CA GLY A 215 8.81 -26.07 17.36
C GLY A 215 7.97 -24.77 17.39
N VAL A 216 7.85 -24.08 16.26
CA VAL A 216 7.14 -22.82 16.14
C VAL A 216 5.89 -22.99 15.29
N SER A 217 4.78 -22.34 15.63
CA SER A 217 3.57 -22.41 14.81
C SER A 217 3.83 -21.81 13.41
N PRO A 218 3.35 -22.45 12.32
CA PRO A 218 3.52 -21.94 10.94
C PRO A 218 2.99 -20.52 10.74
N SER A 219 1.98 -20.11 11.52
CA SER A 219 1.43 -18.75 11.53
C SER A 219 2.39 -17.68 12.07
N ARG A 220 3.57 -18.07 12.57
CA ARG A 220 4.52 -17.21 13.28
C ARG A 220 5.83 -17.01 12.52
N VAL A 221 5.92 -17.57 11.32
CA VAL A 221 6.98 -17.29 10.35
C VAL A 221 6.56 -16.03 9.61
N ILE A 222 7.20 -14.91 9.92
CA ILE A 222 6.91 -13.61 9.35
C ILE A 222 8.13 -13.18 8.54
N GLN A 223 7.88 -12.53 7.41
CA GLN A 223 8.90 -12.02 6.51
C GLN A 223 9.71 -13.08 5.74
N ARG A 224 9.72 -12.89 4.42
CA ARG A 224 10.22 -13.81 3.41
C ARG A 224 11.02 -13.00 2.42
N ARG A 225 12.34 -12.95 2.57
CA ARG A 225 13.24 -12.37 1.56
C ARG A 225 14.03 -13.50 0.93
N SER A 226 13.89 -13.67 -0.39
CA SER A 226 14.82 -14.48 -1.18
C SER A 226 15.82 -13.57 -1.84
N ARG A 227 17.11 -13.82 -1.65
CA ARG A 227 18.18 -13.04 -2.29
C ARG A 227 19.21 -13.97 -2.93
N PRO A 228 19.65 -13.71 -4.17
CA PRO A 228 20.79 -14.43 -4.73
C PRO A 228 22.05 -14.10 -3.90
N LEU A 229 22.77 -15.12 -3.45
CA LEU A 229 24.06 -14.98 -2.74
C LEU A 229 25.23 -15.04 -3.73
N THR A 230 25.17 -16.01 -4.64
CA THR A 230 26.14 -16.22 -5.72
C THR A 230 25.40 -16.63 -7.00
N VAL A 231 26.11 -16.77 -8.11
CA VAL A 231 25.54 -17.32 -9.37
C VAL A 231 24.87 -18.68 -9.11
N ASP A 232 25.40 -19.43 -8.14
CA ASP A 232 24.98 -20.80 -7.86
C ASP A 232 24.23 -21.01 -6.53
N THR A 233 23.93 -19.95 -5.77
CA THR A 233 23.29 -20.07 -4.45
C THR A 233 22.24 -18.99 -4.21
N THR A 234 21.06 -19.38 -3.70
CA THR A 234 20.01 -18.46 -3.23
C THR A 234 19.87 -18.58 -1.72
N ALA A 235 19.88 -17.45 -1.01
CA ALA A 235 19.46 -17.37 0.39
C ALA A 235 17.95 -17.14 0.48
N ILE A 236 17.31 -17.82 1.41
CA ILE A 236 15.94 -17.58 1.84
C ILE A 236 15.99 -17.24 3.33
N ASP A 237 15.67 -16.00 3.65
CA ASP A 237 15.64 -15.47 5.00
C ASP A 237 14.22 -15.60 5.57
N PHE A 238 14.10 -16.19 6.75
CA PHE A 238 12.87 -16.34 7.52
C PHE A 238 13.05 -15.68 8.88
N ASP A 239 12.06 -14.92 9.34
CA ASP A 239 12.01 -14.44 10.71
C ASP A 239 10.91 -15.20 11.48
N ILE A 240 11.28 -15.77 12.62
CA ILE A 240 10.38 -16.62 13.41
C ILE A 240 10.12 -15.98 14.76
N LEU A 241 8.86 -15.70 15.07
CA LEU A 241 8.50 -15.09 16.36
C LEU A 241 8.71 -16.08 17.52
N PRO A 242 9.31 -15.64 18.65
CA PRO A 242 9.53 -16.48 19.83
C PRO A 242 8.21 -16.71 20.58
N ALA A 243 7.87 -17.95 20.96
CA ALA A 243 6.62 -18.24 21.67
C ALA A 243 6.54 -17.48 23.00
N ALA A 244 5.35 -16.98 23.36
CA ALA A 244 5.13 -16.25 24.61
C ALA A 244 5.46 -17.06 25.87
N SER A 245 5.60 -18.38 25.75
CA SER A 245 6.17 -19.26 26.76
C SER A 245 6.91 -20.39 26.05
N ILE A 246 8.24 -20.45 26.22
CA ILE A 246 9.00 -21.64 25.84
C ILE A 246 8.68 -22.72 26.89
N ALA A 247 7.76 -23.62 26.56
CA ALA A 247 7.95 -25.02 26.93
C ALA A 247 8.88 -25.59 25.84
N GLU A 248 10.07 -26.05 26.22
CA GLU A 248 10.95 -26.75 25.29
C GLU A 248 10.18 -27.95 24.71
N PRO A 249 10.06 -28.11 23.38
CA PRO A 249 9.81 -29.43 22.85
C PRO A 249 11.05 -30.24 23.16
N SER A 250 10.90 -31.29 23.95
CA SER A 250 11.99 -32.22 24.21
C SER A 250 12.57 -32.69 22.87
N ALA A 251 13.86 -32.99 22.84
CA ALA A 251 14.54 -33.62 21.70
C ALA A 251 13.80 -34.86 21.16
N ARG A 252 12.91 -35.45 21.97
CA ARG A 252 12.01 -36.56 21.66
C ARG A 252 10.74 -36.12 20.94
N GLU A 253 10.15 -34.97 21.29
CA GLU A 253 8.93 -34.43 20.67
C GLU A 253 9.17 -33.90 19.26
N VAL A 254 10.33 -33.27 19.01
CA VAL A 254 10.74 -32.85 17.65
C VAL A 254 10.95 -34.07 16.74
N VAL A 255 11.57 -35.13 17.29
CA VAL A 255 11.78 -36.40 16.56
C VAL A 255 10.46 -37.18 16.39
N GLN A 256 9.55 -37.15 17.37
CA GLN A 256 8.22 -37.76 17.27
C GLN A 256 7.30 -37.00 16.29
N ALA A 257 7.40 -35.68 16.20
CA ALA A 257 6.65 -34.87 15.23
C ALA A 257 7.13 -35.17 13.80
N LEU A 258 8.45 -35.19 13.58
CA LEU A 258 9.06 -35.59 12.31
C LEU A 258 8.74 -37.06 11.95
N SER A 259 8.69 -37.96 12.95
CA SER A 259 8.33 -39.37 12.76
C SER A 259 6.82 -39.58 12.51
N LYS A 260 5.93 -38.75 13.06
CA LYS A 260 4.48 -38.79 12.78
C LYS A 260 4.14 -38.32 11.37
N VAL A 261 4.85 -37.32 10.85
CA VAL A 261 4.74 -36.89 9.44
C VAL A 261 5.24 -37.99 8.48
N LEU A 262 6.05 -38.93 8.98
CA LEU A 262 6.64 -40.04 8.22
C LEU A 262 6.08 -41.44 8.60
N GLY A 263 5.01 -41.53 9.42
CA GLY A 263 4.25 -42.78 9.65
C GLY A 263 4.62 -43.66 10.86
N GLY A 264 5.16 -43.12 11.98
CA GLY A 264 5.48 -43.90 13.19
C GLY A 264 4.75 -43.46 14.47
N ALA A 265 4.20 -44.42 15.24
CA ALA A 265 3.45 -44.17 16.48
C ALA A 265 4.37 -44.13 17.73
N GLY A 266 4.14 -43.16 18.63
CA GLY A 266 4.78 -43.11 19.95
C GLY A 266 4.14 -42.09 20.91
N ARG A 267 3.98 -42.47 22.19
CA ARG A 267 3.30 -41.76 23.29
C ARG A 267 4.29 -41.02 24.23
N GLY A 268 3.91 -39.83 24.71
CA GLY A 268 3.80 -39.47 26.14
C GLY A 268 4.93 -38.72 26.90
N ALA A 269 4.51 -37.60 27.51
CA ALA A 269 4.87 -36.98 28.82
C ALA A 269 6.00 -35.92 28.95
N ALA A 270 5.69 -34.90 29.78
CA ALA A 270 6.29 -33.57 29.89
C ALA A 270 7.14 -33.34 31.16
N ALA A 271 8.08 -32.38 31.11
CA ALA A 271 8.66 -31.66 32.26
C ALA A 271 9.31 -30.34 31.79
N GLY A 272 9.32 -29.29 32.63
CA GLY A 272 9.61 -27.90 32.21
C GLY A 272 10.91 -27.25 32.72
N ARG A 273 11.09 -25.99 32.25
CA ARG A 273 11.94 -24.84 32.71
C ARG A 273 13.12 -24.40 31.81
N ALA A 274 13.26 -23.06 31.76
CA ALA A 274 14.40 -22.18 31.45
C ALA A 274 14.88 -22.00 29.99
N ALA A 275 15.39 -20.79 29.71
CA ALA A 275 15.83 -20.30 28.40
C ALA A 275 17.07 -21.05 27.85
N PRO A 276 17.19 -21.23 26.52
CA PRO A 276 18.15 -22.15 25.93
C PRO A 276 19.58 -21.60 25.95
N SER A 277 20.53 -22.47 26.32
CA SER A 277 21.98 -22.22 26.17
C SER A 277 22.42 -22.35 24.70
N GLY A 278 23.57 -21.77 24.33
CA GLY A 278 24.17 -21.92 22.99
C GLY A 278 24.41 -23.37 22.54
N ALA A 279 24.46 -24.31 23.48
CA ALA A 279 24.57 -25.75 23.20
C ALA A 279 23.24 -26.39 22.74
N ALA A 280 22.09 -25.82 23.09
CA ALA A 280 20.78 -26.26 22.58
C ALA A 280 20.61 -25.82 21.12
N LEU A 281 21.04 -24.60 20.78
CA LEU A 281 20.97 -24.06 19.43
C LEU A 281 21.81 -24.86 18.43
N ARG A 282 23.06 -25.19 18.80
CA ARG A 282 23.92 -26.05 17.98
C ARG A 282 23.28 -27.41 17.70
N ARG A 283 22.66 -28.03 18.70
CA ARG A 283 21.98 -29.32 18.53
C ARG A 283 20.77 -29.22 17.61
N THR A 284 19.99 -28.15 17.69
CA THR A 284 18.86 -27.91 16.78
C THR A 284 19.37 -27.68 15.35
N GLN A 285 20.42 -26.88 15.18
CA GLN A 285 21.03 -26.63 13.87
C GLN A 285 21.61 -27.90 13.24
N GLU A 286 22.39 -28.70 13.99
CA GLU A 286 23.00 -29.94 13.51
C GLU A 286 21.95 -30.97 13.04
N ARG A 287 20.84 -31.08 13.77
CA ARG A 287 19.74 -32.00 13.42
C ARG A 287 18.94 -31.53 12.21
N ALA A 288 18.66 -30.23 12.12
CA ALA A 288 18.01 -29.66 10.95
C ALA A 288 18.91 -29.80 9.71
N GLN A 289 20.21 -29.54 9.85
CA GLN A 289 21.21 -29.71 8.81
C GLN A 289 21.31 -31.17 8.31
N ALA A 290 21.17 -32.16 9.19
CA ALA A 290 21.15 -33.58 8.81
C ALA A 290 19.91 -33.97 7.98
N SER A 291 18.81 -33.22 8.11
CA SER A 291 17.54 -33.50 7.41
C SER A 291 17.42 -32.74 6.08
N LEU A 292 18.25 -31.71 5.88
CA LEU A 292 18.24 -30.84 4.70
C LEU A 292 18.48 -31.55 3.34
N PRO A 293 19.40 -32.51 3.21
CA PRO A 293 19.68 -33.16 1.93
C PRO A 293 18.46 -33.87 1.33
N ALA A 294 17.57 -34.39 2.17
CA ALA A 294 16.33 -35.03 1.74
C ALA A 294 15.26 -34.02 1.25
N LEU A 295 15.37 -32.75 1.64
CA LEU A 295 14.38 -31.70 1.37
C LEU A 295 14.78 -30.76 0.22
N ALA A 296 16.06 -30.41 0.13
CA ALA A 296 16.55 -29.34 -0.75
C ALA A 296 17.70 -29.77 -1.69
N GLY A 297 18.05 -31.07 -1.68
CA GLY A 297 19.14 -31.63 -2.47
C GLY A 297 20.50 -31.55 -1.78
N ALA A 298 21.48 -32.27 -2.34
CA ALA A 298 22.85 -32.26 -1.84
C ALA A 298 23.44 -30.84 -1.94
N GLY A 299 23.98 -30.34 -0.82
CA GLY A 299 24.63 -29.03 -0.76
C GLY A 299 23.78 -27.88 -0.19
N ALA A 300 22.55 -28.13 0.23
CA ALA A 300 21.77 -27.13 0.97
C ALA A 300 22.34 -26.93 2.39
N VAL A 301 22.47 -25.67 2.81
CA VAL A 301 23.04 -25.28 4.12
C VAL A 301 22.03 -24.42 4.88
N LEU A 302 21.71 -24.82 6.11
CA LEU A 302 20.87 -24.09 7.04
C LEU A 302 21.75 -23.38 8.07
N GLN A 303 21.68 -22.05 8.07
CA GLN A 303 22.27 -21.23 9.11
C GLN A 303 21.16 -20.66 9.98
N VAL A 304 21.19 -20.98 11.27
CA VAL A 304 20.24 -20.46 12.25
C VAL A 304 20.97 -19.44 13.10
N ALA A 305 20.50 -18.20 13.11
CA ALA A 305 21.09 -17.12 13.90
C ALA A 305 20.00 -16.36 14.65
N TRP A 306 20.21 -16.14 15.95
CA TRP A 306 19.42 -15.14 16.66
C TRP A 306 19.84 -13.76 16.17
N ARG A 307 18.90 -12.99 15.64
CA ARG A 307 19.10 -11.56 15.36
C ARG A 307 18.16 -10.77 16.25
N GLY A 308 18.70 -9.79 16.96
CA GLY A 308 17.88 -8.80 17.64
C GLY A 308 17.18 -7.95 16.60
N THR A 309 15.97 -8.31 16.21
CA THR A 309 15.13 -7.45 15.38
C THR A 309 14.11 -6.77 16.29
N GLY A 310 13.86 -5.49 16.02
CA GLY A 310 13.21 -4.57 16.97
C GLY A 310 11.85 -5.02 17.49
N ARG A 311 11.42 -4.37 18.58
CA ARG A 311 10.19 -4.69 19.32
C ARG A 311 8.95 -4.86 18.45
N LEU A 312 8.14 -5.86 18.78
CA LEU A 312 6.83 -6.07 18.17
C LEU A 312 5.79 -5.12 18.80
N CYS A 313 4.89 -4.60 17.98
CA CYS A 313 3.65 -4.01 18.44
C CYS A 313 2.69 -5.14 18.72
N ARG A 314 2.72 -5.63 19.97
CA ARG A 314 1.92 -6.80 20.39
C ARG A 314 0.44 -6.49 20.39
N ASP A 315 0.10 -5.29 20.82
CA ASP A 315 -1.28 -4.86 20.99
C ASP A 315 -1.88 -4.40 19.66
N VAL A 316 -3.17 -4.66 19.51
CA VAL A 316 -3.98 -4.08 18.44
C VAL A 316 -4.06 -2.58 18.68
N PRO A 317 -3.73 -1.72 17.69
CA PRO A 317 -3.87 -0.28 17.85
C PRO A 317 -5.34 0.08 18.09
N ILE A 318 -5.60 0.88 19.12
CA ILE A 318 -6.95 1.36 19.44
C ILE A 318 -7.09 2.74 18.83
N ILE A 319 -7.86 2.84 17.76
CA ILE A 319 -8.10 4.09 17.04
C ILE A 319 -9.61 4.28 16.94
N GLU A 320 -10.07 5.45 17.36
CA GLU A 320 -11.48 5.80 17.26
C GLU A 320 -11.94 5.77 15.79
N ASN A 321 -13.12 5.22 15.53
CA ASN A 321 -13.70 5.11 14.19
C ASN A 321 -12.91 4.24 13.18
N ALA A 322 -11.93 3.46 13.65
CA ALA A 322 -11.29 2.42 12.85
C ALA A 322 -12.15 1.14 12.76
N GLY A 323 -11.96 0.39 11.68
CA GLY A 323 -12.46 -0.98 11.50
C GLY A 323 -11.68 -2.01 12.32
N ASP A 324 -11.80 -3.29 11.97
CA ASP A 324 -11.06 -4.35 12.66
C ASP A 324 -9.56 -4.30 12.32
N LEU A 325 -8.74 -4.02 13.34
CA LEU A 325 -7.29 -3.94 13.26
C LEU A 325 -6.60 -5.14 13.92
N THR A 326 -7.31 -6.24 14.21
CA THR A 326 -6.72 -7.45 14.82
C THR A 326 -5.55 -8.02 14.03
N ILE A 327 -5.55 -7.84 12.70
CA ILE A 327 -4.45 -8.22 11.81
C ILE A 327 -3.15 -7.44 12.08
N CYS A 328 -3.22 -6.28 12.74
CA CYS A 328 -2.06 -5.48 13.09
C CYS A 328 -1.28 -6.07 14.28
N ALA A 329 -1.89 -6.92 15.10
CA ALA A 329 -1.23 -7.48 16.27
C ALA A 329 0.06 -8.22 15.89
N ASN A 330 1.09 -8.05 16.71
CA ASN A 330 2.43 -8.62 16.50
C ASN A 330 3.14 -8.13 15.23
N THR A 331 2.83 -6.92 14.77
CA THR A 331 3.62 -6.29 13.70
C THR A 331 5.03 -5.97 14.21
N LEU A 332 6.05 -6.39 13.46
CA LEU A 332 7.45 -6.11 13.75
C LEU A 332 7.75 -4.61 13.69
N SER A 333 8.72 -4.12 14.47
CA SER A 333 9.20 -2.75 14.31
C SER A 333 9.61 -2.47 12.86
N GLY A 334 9.09 -1.37 12.30
CA GLY A 334 9.18 -0.98 10.90
C GLY A 334 8.09 -1.56 9.99
N GLY A 335 7.25 -2.46 10.50
CA GLY A 335 6.11 -3.02 9.78
C GLY A 335 4.95 -2.03 9.69
N ARG A 336 4.22 -2.08 8.56
CA ARG A 336 3.00 -1.29 8.30
C ARG A 336 1.76 -2.13 8.61
N CYS A 337 0.79 -1.51 9.26
CA CYS A 337 -0.59 -1.99 9.25
C CYS A 337 -1.50 -0.99 8.53
N LEU A 338 -2.33 -1.51 7.62
CA LEU A 338 -3.28 -0.69 6.87
C LEU A 338 -4.37 -0.20 7.82
N LEU A 339 -4.51 1.12 8.00
CA LEU A 339 -5.62 1.69 8.75
C LEU A 339 -6.87 1.66 7.87
N LEU A 340 -7.86 0.87 8.27
CA LEU A 340 -9.20 0.84 7.68
C LEU A 340 -10.13 1.66 8.58
N CYS A 341 -10.81 2.66 8.03
CA CYS A 341 -11.78 3.47 8.76
C CYS A 341 -13.20 2.98 8.50
N LYS A 342 -14.10 3.20 9.47
CA LYS A 342 -15.54 2.97 9.32
C LYS A 342 -16.13 3.92 8.27
N GLU A 343 -17.31 3.59 7.78
CA GLU A 343 -18.06 4.44 6.85
C GLU A 343 -18.25 5.85 7.42
N GLY A 344 -18.08 6.87 6.58
CA GLY A 344 -18.10 8.28 6.99
C GLY A 344 -16.78 8.82 7.55
N TYR A 345 -15.71 8.02 7.60
CA TYR A 345 -14.39 8.44 8.07
C TYR A 345 -13.28 8.18 7.05
N VAL A 346 -12.29 9.05 7.02
CA VAL A 346 -11.07 8.92 6.21
C VAL A 346 -9.84 8.84 7.11
N ARG A 347 -8.87 8.02 6.72
CA ARG A 347 -7.63 7.86 7.47
C ARG A 347 -6.71 9.06 7.25
N THR A 348 -6.06 9.53 8.31
CA THR A 348 -5.00 10.55 8.21
C THR A 348 -3.68 9.95 7.71
N ALA A 349 -3.37 8.71 8.09
CA ALA A 349 -2.18 7.97 7.71
C ALA A 349 -2.37 6.45 7.88
N ASP A 350 -1.42 5.64 7.41
CA ASP A 350 -1.30 4.22 7.78
C ASP A 350 -0.60 4.09 9.16
N LEU A 351 -0.81 2.95 9.82
CA LEU A 351 -0.15 2.63 11.09
C LEU A 351 1.21 2.00 10.86
N PHE A 352 2.21 2.44 11.62
CA PHE A 352 3.55 1.87 11.59
C PHE A 352 3.95 1.44 12.98
N CYS A 353 4.50 0.24 13.10
CA CYS A 353 5.05 -0.21 14.37
C CYS A 353 6.46 0.38 14.56
N MET A 354 6.68 1.11 15.64
CA MET A 354 7.95 1.74 16.01
C MET A 354 8.31 1.35 17.44
N MET A 355 9.30 0.47 17.59
CA MET A 355 9.79 0.01 18.89
C MET A 355 8.68 -0.55 19.80
N GLY A 356 7.73 -1.27 19.19
CA GLY A 356 6.60 -1.85 19.89
C GLY A 356 5.47 -0.88 20.24
N LYS A 357 5.50 0.34 19.69
CA LYS A 357 4.40 1.31 19.76
C LYS A 357 3.91 1.65 18.35
N TRP A 358 2.61 1.87 18.20
CA TRP A 358 2.05 2.33 16.93
C TRP A 358 2.32 3.81 16.71
N SER A 359 2.60 4.19 15.46
CA SER A 359 2.63 5.58 15.03
C SER A 359 1.26 6.23 15.20
N GLU A 360 1.24 7.55 15.31
CA GLU A 360 -0.01 8.30 15.32
C GLU A 360 -0.71 8.17 13.96
N ALA A 361 -1.97 7.75 14.00
CA ALA A 361 -2.89 7.78 12.88
C ALA A 361 -4.30 7.88 13.46
N ALA A 362 -5.21 8.47 12.68
CA ALA A 362 -6.59 8.67 13.10
C ALA A 362 -7.53 8.42 11.93
N CYS A 363 -8.76 8.03 12.26
CA CYS A 363 -9.90 8.10 11.35
C CYS A 363 -10.65 9.39 11.67
N VAL A 364 -10.56 10.38 10.79
CA VAL A 364 -11.23 11.67 10.92
C VAL A 364 -12.49 11.69 10.06
N GLY A 365 -13.48 12.49 10.45
CA GLY A 365 -14.72 12.64 9.68
C GLY A 365 -14.41 12.93 8.22
N ALA A 366 -15.04 12.19 7.31
CA ALA A 366 -14.87 12.42 5.90
C ALA A 366 -15.30 13.86 5.57
N PRO A 367 -14.51 14.61 4.80
CA PRO A 367 -14.91 15.96 4.41
C PRO A 367 -16.27 15.91 3.71
N CYS A 368 -17.17 16.83 4.08
CA CYS A 368 -18.48 16.95 3.46
C CYS A 368 -18.30 17.15 1.95
N SER A 369 -18.77 16.18 1.15
CA SER A 369 -18.69 16.22 -0.31
C SER A 369 -19.67 17.22 -0.93
N LYS A 370 -20.67 17.66 -0.16
CA LYS A 370 -21.67 18.67 -0.52
C LYS A 370 -22.00 19.52 0.70
N ALA A 371 -22.32 20.79 0.45
CA ALA A 371 -22.87 21.67 1.46
C ALA A 371 -24.23 21.12 1.94
N PRO A 372 -24.56 21.21 3.24
CA PRO A 372 -25.87 20.83 3.71
C PRO A 372 -26.93 21.77 3.12
N GLU A 373 -28.02 21.21 2.59
CA GLU A 373 -29.20 21.98 2.21
C GLU A 373 -30.02 22.30 3.46
N VAL A 374 -29.90 23.55 3.93
CA VAL A 374 -30.70 24.05 5.05
C VAL A 374 -31.71 25.06 4.52
N ASN A 375 -33.00 24.77 4.69
CA ASN A 375 -34.06 25.68 4.24
C ASN A 375 -33.92 27.04 4.92
N HIS A 376 -33.99 28.10 4.12
CA HIS A 376 -33.85 29.50 4.54
C HIS A 376 -32.46 29.89 5.09
N SER A 377 -31.39 29.13 4.80
CA SER A 377 -30.02 29.58 5.06
C SER A 377 -29.45 30.41 3.92
N GLU A 378 -28.37 31.14 4.21
CA GLU A 378 -27.48 31.70 3.18
C GLU A 378 -26.73 30.58 2.44
N ASP A 379 -25.96 30.94 1.42
CA ASP A 379 -25.13 30.00 0.65
C ASP A 379 -24.08 29.32 1.54
N LEU A 380 -24.30 28.03 1.82
CA LEU A 380 -23.43 27.19 2.63
C LEU A 380 -22.33 26.50 1.81
N SER A 381 -22.05 26.94 0.58
CA SER A 381 -20.97 26.40 -0.25
C SER A 381 -19.60 26.42 0.45
N HIS A 382 -19.40 27.36 1.37
CA HIS A 382 -18.21 27.45 2.22
C HIS A 382 -18.07 26.30 3.23
N CYS A 383 -19.12 25.49 3.45
CA CYS A 383 -19.09 24.31 4.31
C CYS A 383 -18.65 23.03 3.59
N VAL A 384 -18.47 23.04 2.27
CA VAL A 384 -17.89 21.91 1.53
C VAL A 384 -16.46 21.68 2.01
N GLY A 385 -16.11 20.43 2.31
CA GLY A 385 -14.80 20.09 2.87
C GLY A 385 -14.66 20.28 4.39
N ALA A 386 -15.70 20.79 5.07
CA ALA A 386 -15.73 20.78 6.52
C ALA A 386 -15.77 19.33 7.04
N ALA A 387 -15.09 19.07 8.17
CA ALA A 387 -15.13 17.76 8.81
C ALA A 387 -16.54 17.48 9.35
N SER A 388 -17.06 16.28 9.03
CA SER A 388 -18.38 15.80 9.44
C SER A 388 -18.48 15.50 10.93
#